data_AF-W1F6Q4-F1
#
_entry.id   AF-W1F6Q4-F1
#
_cell.length_a   1.000
_cell.length_b   1.000
_cell.length_c   1.000
_cell.angle_alpha   90.00
_cell.angle_beta   90.00
_cell.angle_gamma   90.00
#
_symmetry.space_group_name_H-M   'P 1'
#
loop_
_entity.id
_entity.type
_entity.pdbx_description
1 polymer ?
#
loop_
_entity_poly.entity_id
_entity_poly.type
_entity_poly.pdbx_seq_one_letter_code
_entity_poly.pdbx_strand_id
1 'polypeptide(L)'
;MVKFFGVIDTPQKFEAHRLTMAQNEWRRMKDNNSQECRNCHNFEYMDTTAQKSVAAKMHDQAVKDGQTCIDCHKGIAHKLPDMREVEPGF
;
A
#
# COMPACT_ATOMS: atom_id res chain seq x y z
N MET A 1 18.53 15.76 16.29
CA MET A 1 17.19 15.36 16.77
C MET A 1 16.24 16.54 16.58
N VAL A 2 15.74 16.76 15.36
CA VAL A 2 14.82 17.88 15.02
C VAL A 2 13.86 17.38 13.94
N LYS A 3 12.78 16.69 14.31
CA LYS A 3 11.79 16.26 13.30
C LYS A 3 10.34 16.22 13.77
N PHE A 4 10.04 16.70 14.99
CA PHE A 4 8.75 16.47 15.62
C PHE A 4 7.92 17.71 15.94
N PHE A 5 8.45 18.93 15.84
CA PHE A 5 7.64 20.13 16.09
C PHE A 5 7.45 20.92 14.78
N GLY A 6 6.21 21.00 14.30
CA GLY A 6 5.82 21.96 13.27
C GLY A 6 5.59 21.44 11.84
N VAL A 7 5.86 20.17 11.53
CA VAL A 7 5.76 19.65 10.14
C VAL A 7 4.36 19.14 9.80
N ILE A 8 3.64 18.57 10.77
CA ILE A 8 2.30 17.98 10.59
C ILE A 8 1.33 18.35 11.72
N ASP A 9 1.64 19.39 12.49
CA ASP A 9 0.92 19.79 13.71
C ASP A 9 -0.41 20.52 13.46
N THR A 10 -0.75 20.78 12.20
CA THR A 10 -2.07 21.26 11.79
C THR A 10 -2.62 20.37 10.67
N PRO A 11 -3.96 20.30 10.49
CA PRO A 11 -4.55 19.54 9.40
C PRO A 11 -4.01 19.92 8.02
N GLN A 12 -3.79 21.21 7.77
CA GLN A 12 -3.26 21.72 6.50
C GLN A 12 -1.82 21.24 6.28
N LYS A 13 -0.99 21.28 7.31
CA LYS A 13 0.39 20.81 7.25
C LYS A 13 0.47 19.29 7.11
N PHE A 14 -0.39 18.56 7.82
CA PHE A 14 -0.53 17.11 7.66
C PHE A 14 -0.87 16.75 6.22
N GLU A 15 -1.89 17.40 5.65
CA GLU A 15 -2.33 17.11 4.27
C GLU A 15 -1.24 17.45 3.25
N ALA A 16 -0.54 18.58 3.42
CA ALA A 16 0.60 18.96 2.57
C ALA A 16 1.75 17.93 2.59
N HIS A 17 1.93 17.18 3.68
CA HIS A 17 2.98 16.15 3.81
C HIS A 17 2.45 14.72 3.60
N ARG A 18 1.14 14.56 3.39
CA ARG A 18 0.48 13.25 3.45
C ARG A 18 0.95 12.30 2.36
N LEU A 19 1.19 12.81 1.15
CA LEU A 19 1.71 12.01 0.05
C LEU A 19 3.11 11.48 0.36
N THR A 20 4.02 12.33 0.84
CA THR A 20 5.38 11.93 1.23
C THR A 20 5.35 10.86 2.33
N MET A 21 4.50 11.04 3.34
CA MET A 21 4.33 10.04 4.41
C MET A 21 3.78 8.71 3.87
N ALA A 22 2.77 8.77 2.99
CA ALA A 22 2.20 7.58 2.37
C ALA A 22 3.23 6.82 1.52
N GLN A 23 4.02 7.53 0.69
CA GLN A 23 5.08 6.93 -0.12
C GLN A 23 6.18 6.28 0.73
N ASN A 24 6.55 6.88 1.86
CA ASN A 24 7.48 6.27 2.80
C ASN A 24 6.96 4.93 3.35
N GLU A 25 5.68 4.88 3.72
CA GLU A 25 5.05 3.65 4.21
C GLU A 25 4.85 2.62 3.10
N TRP A 26 4.50 3.03 1.87
CA TRP A 26 4.41 2.12 0.74
C TRP A 26 5.75 1.49 0.40
N ARG A 27 6.83 2.28 0.41
CA ARG A 27 8.19 1.76 0.24
C ARG A 27 8.54 0.78 1.36
N ARG A 28 8.28 1.13 2.63
CA ARG A 28 8.52 0.24 3.77
C ARG A 28 7.79 -1.10 3.61
N MET A 29 6.51 -1.06 3.25
CA MET A 29 5.68 -2.24 3.01
C MET A 29 6.07 -3.02 1.76
N LYS A 30 6.72 -2.40 0.77
CA LYS A 30 7.22 -3.10 -0.41
C LYS A 30 8.53 -3.81 -0.09
N ASP A 31 9.46 -3.08 0.53
CA ASP A 31 10.80 -3.56 0.88
C ASP A 31 10.76 -4.74 1.87
N ASN A 32 9.75 -4.80 2.74
CA ASN A 32 9.55 -5.90 3.69
C ASN A 32 8.57 -7.00 3.18
N ASN A 33 8.25 -7.00 1.88
CA ASN A 33 7.29 -7.93 1.26
C ASN A 33 5.89 -7.91 1.90
N SER A 34 5.43 -6.75 2.37
CA SER A 34 4.11 -6.52 2.96
C SER A 34 3.82 -7.46 4.13
N GLN A 35 4.80 -7.65 5.02
CA GLN A 35 4.70 -8.50 6.20
C GLN A 35 3.43 -8.21 7.02
N GLU A 36 3.07 -6.93 7.15
CA GLU A 36 1.88 -6.46 7.86
C GLU A 36 0.59 -7.07 7.31
N CYS A 37 0.51 -7.29 5.99
CA CYS A 37 -0.60 -7.97 5.35
C CYS A 37 -0.44 -9.49 5.47
N ARG A 38 0.75 -10.01 5.15
CA ARG A 38 1.02 -11.43 4.99
C ARG A 38 0.97 -12.23 6.29
N ASN A 39 1.11 -11.57 7.44
CA ASN A 39 0.91 -12.20 8.74
C ASN A 39 -0.47 -12.87 8.87
N CYS A 40 -1.48 -12.36 8.16
CA CYS A 40 -2.82 -12.96 8.09
C CYS A 40 -3.26 -13.33 6.65
N HIS A 41 -2.73 -12.65 5.63
CA HIS A 41 -3.10 -12.81 4.22
C HIS A 41 -1.90 -13.22 3.36
N ASN A 42 -1.54 -14.50 3.39
CA ASN A 42 -0.47 -15.04 2.56
C ASN A 42 -1.04 -15.67 1.28
N PHE A 43 -0.42 -15.41 0.12
CA PHE A 43 -0.78 -16.02 -1.16
C PHE A 43 -0.86 -17.55 -1.09
N GLU A 44 0.01 -18.20 -0.30
CA GLU A 44 0.02 -19.66 -0.13
C GLU A 44 -1.27 -20.21 0.46
N TYR A 45 -1.97 -19.41 1.27
CA TYR A 45 -3.17 -19.84 1.99
C TYR A 45 -4.44 -19.17 1.45
N MET A 46 -4.33 -18.36 0.39
CA MET A 46 -5.49 -17.76 -0.26
C MET A 46 -6.22 -18.80 -1.10
N ASP A 47 -7.51 -18.97 -0.83
CA ASP A 47 -8.40 -19.69 -1.74
C ASP A 47 -8.84 -18.76 -2.89
N THR A 48 -8.25 -18.93 -4.06
CA THR A 48 -8.58 -18.15 -5.26
C THR A 48 -9.93 -18.56 -5.87
N THR A 49 -10.46 -19.74 -5.55
CA THR A 49 -11.76 -20.20 -6.06
C THR A 49 -12.92 -19.48 -5.38
N ALA A 50 -12.71 -19.00 -4.15
CA ALA A 50 -13.65 -18.17 -3.41
C ALA A 50 -13.61 -16.68 -3.84
N GLN A 51 -12.67 -16.28 -4.69
CA GLN A 51 -12.52 -14.90 -5.15
C GLN A 51 -13.34 -14.63 -6.42
N LYS A 52 -13.68 -13.35 -6.66
CA LYS A 52 -14.19 -12.94 -7.97
C LYS A 52 -13.14 -13.26 -9.05
N SER A 53 -13.58 -13.69 -10.23
CA SER A 53 -12.71 -14.14 -11.32
C SER A 53 -11.60 -13.15 -11.68
N VAL A 54 -11.88 -11.85 -11.64
CA VAL A 54 -10.88 -10.80 -11.90
C VAL A 54 -9.82 -10.75 -10.79
N ALA A 55 -10.23 -10.82 -9.51
CA ALA A 55 -9.30 -10.80 -8.39
C ALA A 55 -8.41 -12.06 -8.38
N ALA A 56 -8.97 -13.23 -8.66
CA ALA A 56 -8.21 -14.47 -8.78
C ALA A 56 -7.12 -14.37 -9.86
N LYS A 57 -7.45 -13.83 -11.04
CA LYS A 57 -6.48 -13.60 -12.12
C LYS A 57 -5.38 -12.61 -11.72
N MET A 58 -5.74 -11.53 -11.05
CA MET A 58 -4.76 -10.52 -10.60
C MET A 58 -3.83 -11.07 -9.53
N HIS A 59 -4.34 -11.85 -8.57
CA HIS A 59 -3.48 -12.49 -7.58
C HIS A 59 -2.56 -13.56 -8.17
N ASP A 60 -3.04 -14.36 -9.14
CA ASP A 60 -2.18 -15.31 -9.87
C ASP A 60 -1.05 -14.58 -10.62
N GLN A 61 -1.36 -13.46 -11.27
CA GLN A 61 -0.35 -12.62 -11.92
C GLN A 61 0.63 -12.01 -10.91
N ALA A 62 0.14 -11.50 -9.78
CA ALA A 62 0.98 -10.92 -8.73
C ALA A 62 2.00 -11.93 -8.17
N VAL A 63 1.59 -13.19 -7.99
CA VAL A 63 2.50 -14.27 -7.58
C VAL A 63 3.58 -14.52 -8.64
N LYS A 64 3.19 -14.59 -9.92
CA LYS A 64 4.14 -14.80 -11.04
C LYS A 64 5.14 -13.65 -11.18
N ASP A 65 4.68 -12.42 -10.96
CA ASP A 65 5.50 -11.21 -11.10
C ASP A 65 6.30 -10.87 -9.84
N GLY A 66 6.18 -11.68 -8.78
CA GLY A 66 6.87 -11.44 -7.50
C GLY A 66 6.41 -10.16 -6.80
N GLN A 67 5.16 -9.74 -7.03
CA GLN A 67 4.59 -8.53 -6.45
C GLN A 67 4.26 -8.71 -4.97
N THR A 68 4.22 -7.58 -4.28
CA THR A 68 3.81 -7.45 -2.89
C THR A 68 2.36 -6.94 -2.81
N CYS A 69 1.72 -7.10 -1.65
CA CYS A 69 0.34 -6.65 -1.47
C CYS A 69 0.21 -5.14 -1.74
N ILE A 70 1.19 -4.34 -1.31
CA ILE A 70 1.15 -2.88 -1.40
C ILE A 70 1.39 -2.34 -2.83
N ASP A 71 1.85 -3.19 -3.76
CA ASP A 71 1.97 -2.79 -5.16
C ASP A 71 0.60 -2.39 -5.74
N CYS A 72 -0.47 -3.11 -5.38
CA CYS A 72 -1.84 -2.82 -5.79
C CYS A 72 -2.70 -2.21 -4.67
N HIS A 73 -2.59 -2.71 -3.43
CA HIS A 73 -3.54 -2.42 -2.36
C HIS A 73 -3.22 -1.17 -1.54
N LYS A 74 -3.03 -0.04 -2.23
CA LYS A 74 -2.92 1.26 -1.58
C LYS A 74 -4.30 1.75 -1.16
N GLY A 75 -4.45 2.13 0.11
CA GLY A 75 -5.68 2.73 0.61
C GLY A 75 -6.76 1.77 1.12
N ILE A 76 -6.42 0.52 1.44
CA ILE A 76 -7.34 -0.41 2.11
C ILE A 76 -7.75 0.11 3.49
N ALA A 77 -6.77 0.40 4.34
CA ALA A 77 -7.01 0.76 5.75
C ALA A 77 -7.27 2.26 5.94
N HIS A 78 -6.70 3.10 5.06
CA HIS A 78 -6.72 4.54 5.20
C HIS A 78 -7.08 5.19 3.87
N LYS A 79 -7.71 6.37 3.92
CA LYS A 79 -7.93 7.17 2.72
C LYS A 79 -6.60 7.50 2.06
N LEU A 80 -6.55 7.41 0.73
CA LEU A 80 -5.39 7.85 -0.03
C LEU A 80 -5.15 9.36 0.14
N PRO A 81 -3.88 9.81 0.03
CA PRO A 81 -3.57 11.23 -0.12
C PRO A 81 -4.05 11.75 -1.48
N ASP A 82 -3.82 13.02 -1.78
CA ASP A 82 -3.89 13.50 -3.16
C ASP A 82 -2.91 12.71 -4.05
N MET A 83 -3.46 12.03 -5.07
CA MET A 83 -2.72 11.13 -5.96
C MET A 83 -2.34 11.77 -7.29
N ARG A 84 -2.61 13.07 -7.51
CA ARG A 84 -2.33 13.74 -8.80
C ARG A 84 -0.87 13.68 -9.24
N GLU A 85 0.05 13.56 -8.28
CA GLU A 85 1.50 13.47 -8.50
C GLU A 85 2.03 12.03 -8.49
N VAL A 86 1.14 11.04 -8.40
CA VAL A 86 1.50 9.62 -8.38
C VAL A 86 1.06 9.01 -9.70
N GLU A 87 2.02 8.43 -10.42
CA GLU A 87 1.72 7.64 -11.61
C GLU A 87 0.66 6.58 -11.28
N PRO A 88 -0.43 6.47 -12.06
CA PRO A 88 -1.40 5.41 -11.90
C PRO A 88 -0.70 4.06 -11.90
N GLY A 89 -0.82 3.33 -10.79
CA GLY A 89 -0.37 1.96 -10.71
C GLY A 89 -1.52 1.04 -11.10
N PHE A 90 -1.33 0.33 -12.22
CA PHE A 90 -2.28 -0.56 -12.89
C PHE A 90 -3.49 0.13 -13.54
#